data_AF-A0A1G7U8L9-F1
#
_entry.id   AF-A0A1G7U8L9-F1
#
_cell.length_a   1.000
_cell.length_b   1.000
_cell.length_c   1.000
_cell.angle_alpha   90.00
_cell.angle_beta   90.00
_cell.angle_gamma   90.00
#
_symmetry.space_group_name_H-M   'P 1'
#
loop_
_entity.id
_entity.type
_entity.pdbx_description
1 polymer ?
#
loop_
_entity_poly.entity_id
_entity_poly.type
_entity_poly.pdbx_seq_one_letter_code
_entity_poly.pdbx_strand_id
1 'polypeptide(L)'
;MLELGLPILVDATFLKQRHRARFIELATELGTPVFLLDFYASPRRLAQRVWKRSGDPWRASDAGPAVLVRQLANEEPLTPEEAALTVGFDTDVPPGSYENPRYWHRLILRLQRGARHGEIPDSAPRLRQA
;
A
#
# COMPACT_ATOMS: atom_id res chain seq x y z
N MET A 1 3.21 -1.09 -18.76
CA MET A 1 2.75 -0.32 -17.59
C MET A 1 3.84 -0.22 -16.52
N LEU A 2 4.57 -1.30 -16.18
CA LEU A 2 5.84 -1.24 -15.44
C LEU A 2 6.97 -0.53 -16.22
N GLU A 3 6.96 -0.65 -17.54
CA GLU A 3 7.99 -0.08 -18.44
C GLU A 3 7.95 1.45 -18.60
N LEU A 4 6.94 2.13 -18.04
CA LEU A 4 6.77 3.59 -18.16
C LEU A 4 7.40 4.38 -16.99
N GLY A 5 8.05 3.72 -16.03
CA GLY A 5 8.68 4.37 -14.87
C GLY A 5 7.70 5.04 -13.90
N LEU A 6 6.40 4.74 -14.02
CA LEU A 6 5.36 5.26 -13.12
C LEU A 6 5.25 4.38 -11.86
N PRO A 7 5.03 4.98 -10.67
CA PRO A 7 4.84 4.22 -9.45
C PRO A 7 3.61 3.32 -9.56
N ILE A 8 3.76 2.07 -9.15
CA ILE A 8 2.66 1.09 -9.11
C ILE A 8 2.17 0.93 -7.69
N LEU A 9 0.85 1.06 -7.51
CA LEU A 9 0.18 0.71 -6.28
C LEU A 9 -0.46 -0.67 -6.46
N VAL A 10 -0.10 -1.60 -5.59
CA VAL A 10 -0.76 -2.91 -5.52
C VAL A 10 -1.71 -2.89 -4.32
N ASP A 11 -3.01 -2.93 -4.58
CA ASP A 11 -4.04 -2.91 -3.54
C ASP A 11 -4.51 -4.33 -3.21
N ALA A 12 -4.02 -4.86 -2.09
CA ALA A 12 -4.43 -6.12 -1.51
C ALA A 12 -4.16 -6.10 0.00
N THR A 13 -4.77 -7.01 0.75
CA THR A 13 -4.60 -7.02 2.22
C THR A 13 -3.23 -7.53 2.69
N PHE A 14 -2.44 -8.18 1.82
CA PHE A 14 -1.05 -8.62 2.10
C PHE A 14 -0.79 -9.28 3.46
N LEU A 15 -1.78 -10.01 3.98
CA LEU A 15 -1.76 -10.63 5.31
C LEU A 15 -0.74 -11.76 5.47
N LYS A 16 -0.13 -12.23 4.39
CA LYS A 16 0.76 -13.39 4.38
C LYS A 16 2.16 -12.96 3.94
N GLN A 17 3.18 -13.36 4.70
CA GLN A 17 4.60 -13.07 4.40
C GLN A 17 4.95 -13.52 2.98
N ARG A 18 4.51 -14.71 2.56
CA ARG A 18 4.75 -15.22 1.19
C ARG A 18 4.22 -14.31 0.08
N HIS A 19 3.12 -13.58 0.33
CA HIS A 19 2.60 -12.64 -0.66
C HIS A 19 3.46 -11.39 -0.72
N ARG A 20 3.91 -10.87 0.42
CA ARG A 20 4.80 -9.71 0.48
C ARG A 20 6.17 -10.02 -0.13
N ALA A 21 6.75 -11.16 0.23
CA ALA A 21 8.02 -11.65 -0.31
C ALA A 21 8.03 -11.66 -1.84
N ARG A 22 7.00 -12.21 -2.48
CA ARG A 22 6.90 -12.27 -3.95
C ARG A 22 6.99 -10.89 -4.62
N PHE A 23 6.39 -9.86 -4.04
CA PHE A 23 6.46 -8.50 -4.59
C PHE A 23 7.79 -7.81 -4.27
N ILE A 24 8.40 -8.10 -3.12
CA ILE A 24 9.73 -7.60 -2.76
C ILE A 24 10.79 -8.21 -3.68
N GLU A 25 10.71 -9.51 -3.95
CA GLU A 25 11.57 -10.23 -4.90
C GLU A 25 11.43 -9.63 -6.31
N LEU A 26 10.20 -9.47 -6.80
CA LEU A 26 9.94 -8.87 -8.10
C LEU A 26 10.51 -7.45 -8.21
N ALA A 27 10.34 -6.62 -7.19
CA ALA A 27 10.89 -5.27 -7.18
C ALA A 27 12.42 -5.29 -7.20
N THR A 28 13.04 -6.25 -6.50
CA THR A 28 14.49 -6.46 -6.48
C THR A 28 15.01 -6.87 -7.85
N GLU A 29 14.35 -7.82 -8.52
CA GLU A 29 14.67 -8.26 -9.88
C GLU A 29 14.59 -7.12 -10.90
N LEU A 30 13.61 -6.22 -10.72
CA LEU A 30 13.41 -5.05 -11.56
C LEU A 30 14.26 -3.84 -11.14
N GLY A 31 15.11 -3.96 -10.11
CA GLY A 31 15.93 -2.86 -9.58
C GLY A 31 15.11 -1.65 -9.11
N THR A 32 13.84 -1.86 -8.75
CA THR A 32 12.89 -0.80 -8.42
C THR A 32 12.66 -0.71 -6.92
N PRO A 33 12.63 0.48 -6.31
CA PRO A 33 12.30 0.64 -4.90
C PRO A 33 10.92 0.05 -4.55
N VAL A 34 10.84 -0.67 -3.44
CA VAL A 34 9.59 -1.20 -2.88
C VAL A 34 9.32 -0.62 -1.50
N PHE A 35 8.04 -0.34 -1.23
CA PHE A 35 7.56 0.12 0.08
C PHE A 35 6.33 -0.68 0.47
N LEU A 36 6.25 -1.07 1.74
CA LEU A 36 5.04 -1.62 2.33
C LEU A 36 4.28 -0.49 3.02
N LEU A 37 2.96 -0.41 2.80
CA LEU A 37 2.10 0.51 3.53
C LEU A 37 1.34 -0.29 4.58
N ASP A 38 1.59 0.01 5.85
CA ASP A 38 0.95 -0.70 6.96
C ASP A 38 -0.09 0.23 7.60
N PHE A 39 -1.36 -0.18 7.56
CA PHE A 39 -2.49 0.62 8.03
C PHE A 39 -3.05 0.02 9.31
N TYR A 40 -2.74 0.66 10.43
CA TYR A 40 -3.24 0.24 11.72
C TYR A 40 -4.63 0.82 11.99
N ALA A 41 -5.53 0.02 12.55
CA ALA A 41 -6.72 0.48 13.28
C ALA A 41 -7.11 -0.59 14.30
N SER A 42 -7.70 -0.17 15.42
CA SER A 42 -8.22 -1.13 16.39
C SER A 42 -9.25 -2.08 15.76
N PRO A 43 -9.31 -3.35 16.19
CA PRO A 43 -10.32 -4.30 15.73
C PRO A 43 -11.74 -3.76 15.87
N ARG A 44 -12.01 -2.98 16.92
CA ARG A 44 -13.30 -2.31 17.12
C ARG A 44 -13.62 -1.34 15.99
N ARG A 45 -12.67 -0.50 15.57
CA ARG A 45 -12.88 0.45 14.46
C ARG A 45 -13.03 -0.28 13.13
N LEU A 46 -12.25 -1.33 12.89
CA LEU A 46 -12.39 -2.16 11.69
C LEU A 46 -13.78 -2.78 11.60
N ALA A 47 -14.28 -3.35 12.69
CA ALA A 47 -15.63 -3.92 12.77
C ALA A 47 -16.72 -2.86 12.49
N GLN A 48 -16.61 -1.68 13.09
CA GLN A 48 -17.54 -0.56 12.83
C GLN A 48 -17.54 -0.15 11.36
N ARG A 49 -16.36 -0.06 10.72
CA ARG A 49 -16.23 0.27 9.30
C ARG A 49 -16.86 -0.80 8.40
N VAL A 50 -16.60 -2.08 8.69
CA VAL A 50 -17.17 -3.21 7.95
C VAL A 50 -18.69 -3.28 8.11
N TRP A 51 -19.22 -3.01 9.30
CA TRP A 51 -20.66 -2.97 9.52
C TRP A 51 -21.33 -1.82 8.76
N LYS A 52 -20.78 -0.60 8.86
CA LYS A 52 -21.31 0.60 8.18
C LYS A 52 -21.38 0.44 6.65
N ARG A 53 -20.40 -0.22 6.03
CA ARG A 53 -20.40 -0.45 4.58
C ARG A 53 -21.29 -1.62 4.14
N SER A 54 -21.48 -2.64 4.99
CA SER A 54 -22.34 -3.79 4.68
C SER A 54 -23.83 -3.44 4.67
N GLY A 55 -24.22 -2.33 5.32
CA GLY A 55 -25.59 -1.82 5.31
C GLY A 55 -25.95 -0.97 4.08
N ASP A 56 -25.01 -0.72 3.16
CA ASP A 56 -25.23 0.04 1.93
C ASP A 56 -25.26 -0.93 0.72
N PRO A 57 -26.43 -1.20 0.11
CA PRO A 57 -26.57 -2.15 -1.00
C PRO A 57 -25.72 -1.80 -2.23
N TRP A 58 -25.34 -0.52 -2.38
CA TRP A 58 -24.51 -0.03 -3.48
C TRP A 58 -23.00 -0.08 -3.18
N ARG A 59 -22.63 -0.44 -1.94
CA ARG A 59 -21.24 -0.63 -1.48
C ARG A 59 -21.00 -2.03 -0.91
N ALA A 60 -21.80 -3.02 -1.33
CA ALA A 60 -21.61 -4.41 -0.97
C ALA A 60 -20.21 -4.89 -1.42
N SER A 61 -19.26 -4.89 -0.49
CA SER A 61 -17.94 -5.47 -0.66
C SER A 61 -17.97 -6.87 -0.05
N ASP A 62 -17.39 -7.86 -0.75
CA ASP A 62 -17.28 -9.26 -0.29
C ASP A 62 -16.62 -9.42 1.08
N ALA A 63 -15.91 -8.39 1.57
CA ALA A 63 -15.31 -8.37 2.91
C ALA A 63 -16.32 -7.97 4.01
N GLY A 64 -17.32 -8.83 4.26
CA GLY A 64 -18.23 -8.71 5.41
C GLY A 64 -17.56 -9.02 6.76
N PRO A 65 -18.30 -8.98 7.88
CA PRO A 65 -17.75 -9.23 9.22
C PRO A 65 -17.01 -10.57 9.36
N ALA A 66 -17.50 -11.64 8.71
CA ALA A 66 -16.84 -12.95 8.71
C ALA A 66 -15.45 -12.92 8.03
N VAL A 67 -15.30 -12.11 6.98
CA VAL A 67 -14.01 -11.93 6.31
C VAL A 67 -13.04 -11.17 7.21
N LEU A 68 -13.50 -10.12 7.91
CA LEU A 68 -12.66 -9.40 8.87
C LEU A 68 -12.12 -10.33 9.97
N VAL A 69 -12.99 -11.16 10.57
CA VAL A 69 -12.56 -12.14 11.59
C VAL A 69 -11.51 -13.09 11.02
N ARG A 70 -11.74 -13.62 9.81
CA ARG A 70 -10.78 -14.51 9.15
C ARG A 70 -9.45 -13.79 8.85
N GLN A 71 -9.49 -12.53 8.44
CA GLN A 71 -8.29 -11.76 8.12
C GLN A 71 -7.45 -11.52 9.38
N LEU A 72 -8.05 -11.06 10.47
CA LEU A 72 -7.36 -10.85 11.75
C LEU A 72 -6.77 -12.14 12.32
N ALA A 73 -7.48 -13.27 12.18
CA ALA A 73 -6.99 -14.56 12.67
C ALA A 73 -5.85 -15.16 11.84
N ASN A 74 -5.67 -14.71 10.59
CA ASN A 74 -4.69 -15.28 9.66
C ASN A 74 -3.58 -14.30 9.28
N GLU A 75 -3.54 -13.11 9.89
CA GLU A 75 -2.49 -12.14 9.66
C GLU A 75 -1.13 -12.64 10.18
N GLU A 76 -0.11 -12.57 9.33
CA GLU A 76 1.27 -12.83 9.70
C GLU A 76 1.99 -11.50 9.89
N PRO A 77 2.60 -11.26 11.07
CA PRO A 77 3.24 -9.99 11.39
C PRO A 77 4.40 -9.70 10.43
N LEU A 78 4.74 -8.42 10.33
CA LEU A 78 5.91 -7.97 9.59
C LEU A 78 7.18 -8.54 10.23
N THR A 79 8.05 -9.09 9.41
CA THR A 79 9.42 -9.43 9.79
C THR A 79 10.26 -8.15 10.01
N PRO A 80 11.40 -8.22 10.72
CA PRO A 80 12.29 -7.07 10.88
C PRO A 80 12.72 -6.43 9.56
N GLU A 81 12.96 -7.25 8.53
CA GLU A 81 13.34 -6.82 7.19
C GLU A 81 12.19 -6.08 6.49
N GLU A 82 10.97 -6.62 6.59
CA GLU A 82 9.76 -5.96 6.06
C GLU A 82 9.48 -4.65 6.80
N ALA A 83 9.69 -4.61 8.12
CA ALA A 83 9.50 -3.40 8.91
C ALA A 83 10.41 -2.25 8.46
N ALA A 84 11.64 -2.55 8.01
CA ALA A 84 12.56 -1.55 7.45
C ALA A 84 12.06 -0.93 6.13
N LEU A 85 11.25 -1.67 5.36
CA LEU A 85 10.62 -1.25 4.11
C LEU A 85 9.25 -0.58 4.32
N THR A 86 8.75 -0.58 5.55
CA THR A 86 7.37 -0.20 5.86
C THR A 86 7.20 1.29 6.18
N VAL A 87 6.10 1.87 5.71
CA VAL A 87 5.56 3.15 6.14
C VAL A 87 4.24 2.89 6.87
N GLY A 88 4.27 3.02 8.20
CA GLY A 88 3.09 2.82 9.04
C GLY A 88 2.17 4.04 9.08
N PHE A 89 0.88 3.78 9.10
CA PHE A 89 -0.19 4.76 9.17
C PHE A 89 -1.17 4.39 10.28
N ASP A 90 -1.41 5.34 11.20
CA ASP A 90 -2.54 5.23 12.10
C ASP A 90 -3.81 5.63 11.35
N THR A 91 -4.69 4.66 11.13
CA THR A 91 -6.03 4.88 10.57
C THR A 91 -7.10 4.82 11.65
N ASP A 92 -6.76 4.70 12.94
CA ASP A 92 -7.67 4.89 14.09
C ASP A 92 -8.00 6.38 14.33
N VAL A 93 -8.00 7.18 13.26
CA VAL A 93 -8.31 8.61 13.22
C VAL A 93 -9.57 8.87 12.39
N PRO A 94 -10.22 10.05 12.55
CA PRO A 94 -11.36 10.43 11.72
C PRO A 94 -11.01 10.45 10.22
N PRO A 95 -11.95 10.13 9.30
CA PRO A 95 -11.66 10.12 7.86
C PRO A 95 -11.14 11.45 7.29
N GLY A 96 -11.55 12.59 7.85
CA GLY A 96 -11.04 13.91 7.45
C GLY A 96 -9.55 14.11 7.71
N SER A 97 -8.90 13.26 8.52
CA SER A 97 -7.45 13.30 8.71
C SER A 97 -6.67 12.97 7.44
N TYR A 98 -7.24 12.19 6.51
CA TYR A 98 -6.58 11.80 5.25
C TYR A 98 -6.45 12.97 4.26
N GLU A 99 -7.29 13.99 4.40
CA GLU A 99 -7.27 15.20 3.56
C GLU A 99 -6.09 16.12 3.91
N ASN A 100 -5.49 15.94 5.09
CA ASN A 100 -4.34 16.73 5.51
C ASN A 100 -3.05 16.18 4.87
N PRO A 101 -2.33 16.95 4.02
CA PRO A 101 -1.09 16.48 3.39
C PRO A 101 -0.01 16.06 4.40
N ARG A 102 -0.04 16.59 5.63
CA ARG A 102 0.90 16.18 6.69
C ARG A 102 0.73 14.73 7.10
N TYR A 103 -0.48 14.16 6.97
CA TYR A 103 -0.75 12.75 7.21
C TYR A 103 0.13 11.85 6.31
N TRP A 104 0.33 12.27 5.06
CA TRP A 104 1.08 11.53 4.05
C TRP A 104 2.58 11.87 4.01
N HIS A 105 3.04 12.78 4.87
CA HIS A 105 4.39 13.34 4.78
C HIS A 105 5.50 12.26 4.81
N ARG A 106 5.35 11.23 5.65
CA ARG A 106 6.33 10.13 5.75
C ARG A 106 6.45 9.33 4.46
N LEU A 107 5.34 9.07 3.78
CA LEU A 107 5.32 8.38 2.50
C LEU A 107 5.93 9.26 1.40
N ILE A 108 5.55 10.53 1.34
CA ILE A 108 6.10 11.46 0.34
C ILE A 108 7.62 11.56 0.45
N LEU A 109 8.16 11.66 1.68
CA LEU A 109 9.62 11.67 1.89
C LEU A 109 10.31 10.37 1.45
N ARG A 110 9.67 9.21 1.65
CA ARG A 110 10.19 7.91 1.20
C ARG A 110 10.19 7.80 -0.31
N LEU A 111 9.11 8.22 -0.97
CA LEU A 111 8.99 8.23 -2.43
C LEU A 111 10.05 9.14 -3.08
N GLN A 112 10.28 10.34 -2.53
CA GLN A 112 11.32 11.26 -3.02
C GLN A 112 12.75 10.71 -2.85
N ARG A 113 13.00 9.88 -1.84
CA ARG A 113 14.30 9.20 -1.65
C ARG A 113 14.49 8.05 -2.63
N GLY A 114 13.44 7.27 -2.88
CA GLY A 114 13.46 6.19 -3.87
C GLY A 114 13.66 6.72 -5.29
N ALA A 115 12.98 7.81 -5.66
CA ALA A 115 13.12 8.45 -6.97
C ALA A 115 14.53 8.98 -7.26
N ARG A 116 15.30 9.37 -6.24
CA ARG A 116 16.69 9.84 -6.40
C ARG A 116 17.72 8.73 -6.63
N HIS A 117 17.38 7.48 -6.36
CA HIS A 117 18.26 6.33 -6.59
C HIS A 117 17.94 5.57 -7.88
N GLY A 118 16.78 5.82 -8.50
CA GLY A 118 16.43 5.35 -9.83
C GLY A 118 16.63 6.47 -10.85
N GLU A 119 17.87 6.74 -11.24
CA GLU A 119 18.14 7.61 -12.38
C GLU A 119 17.56 6.93 -13.63
N ILE A 120 16.52 7.54 -14.19
CA ILE A 120 15.89 7.12 -15.45
C ILE A 120 16.93 7.38 -16.55
N PRO A 121 17.35 6.38 -17.36
CA PRO A 121 18.18 6.67 -18.52
C PRO A 121 17.43 7.61 -19.46
N ASP A 122 18.04 8.75 -19.77
CA ASP A 122 17.55 9.70 -20.77
C ASP A 122 17.50 9.01 -22.14
N SER A 123 16.37 8.40 -22.45
CA SER A 123 16.16 7.66 -23.70
C SER A 123 14.69 7.71 -24.12
N ALA A 124 14.12 8.91 -24.20
CA ALA A 124 12.94 9.13 -25.01
C ALA A 124 13.39 9.58 -26.42
N PRO A 125 13.08 8.84 -27.51
CA PRO A 125 13.35 9.33 -28.84
C PRO A 125 12.42 10.52 -29.10
N ARG A 126 13.01 11.67 -29.43
CA ARG A 126 12.27 12.86 -29.87
C ARG A 126 11.45 12.48 -31.11
N LEU A 127 10.13 12.36 -30.95
CA LEU A 127 9.23 12.20 -32.07
C LEU A 127 9.38 13.45 -32.96
N ARG A 128 9.96 13.26 -34.15
CA ARG A 128 9.97 14.29 -35.19
C ARG A 128 8.53 14.52 -35.60
N GLN A 129 8.11 15.79 -35.55
CA GLN A 129 6.92 16.26 -36.23
C GLN A 129 7.03 15.97 -37.73
N ALA A 130 5.95 15.45 -38.31
CA ALA A 130 5.63 15.48 -39.72
C ALA A 130 4.16 15.88 -39.86
#